data_AF-A0A1U7ZAZ4-F1
#
_entry.id   AF-A0A1U7ZAZ4-F1
#
_cell.length_a   1.000
_cell.length_b   1.000
_cell.length_c   1.000
_cell.angle_alpha   90.00
_cell.angle_beta   90.00
_cell.angle_gamma   90.00
#
_symmetry.space_group_name_H-M   'P 1'
#
loop_
_entity.id
_entity.type
_entity.pdbx_description
1 polymer ?
#
loop_
_entity_poly.entity_id
_entity_poly.type
_entity_poly.pdbx_seq_one_letter_code
_entity_poly.pdbx_strand_id
1 'polypeptide(L)'
;MSKMKMSNEERRNSKLEEALEVKSLRRIISAYLNYSDAAEEDVKRYERSFKKLPPAHKALLSHLPLKFQRLRRCISINSFFILNMLQAFEPPLDMSQDIDICEHEDPESAPEYQLHSGERNFCSCQSVSTSGRMSSSKTDLTSPDCGRDLTCISLKGKSNNEEVRMESVSEPVNESQPVNSEDSKVSSRVHDDARIVNNQMELYPTSDSNGNASAPPRDWLDPSLQLNVPLVDVDKVRCIVRNIVRDWAPEGRRERDQCYKPILEELDRLFPSRFKDRPPSCLVPGAGLGRLALEISCMGFISQGNEFSYYMMICSSFMLNHTQNAGEWTIYPWIHSNCNSLSDNDQLRPVSFPDIHPASAGITEGFSMCGGDFVEVYSDSSQEGVWDAVVTCFFLDTAHNIVEYIEIISRILKDGGVSLSCKEVWINLGPLLYHFADAYGPDDEMSIEISLEDVKRVAFHYGFQLEREKTIETTYTANSRSMMQNRYYAAFWTMTKKEAISKKRETI
;
A
#
# COMPACT_ATOMS: atom_id res chain seq x y z
N MET A 1 7.49 -24.63 38.03
CA MET A 1 6.27 -23.81 38.16
C MET A 1 6.68 -22.42 38.61
N SER A 2 6.85 -21.48 37.69
CA SER A 2 6.96 -20.05 38.02
C SER A 2 6.19 -19.28 36.96
N LYS A 3 4.87 -19.18 37.13
CA LYS A 3 4.11 -18.12 36.46
C LYS A 3 4.44 -16.85 37.22
N MET A 4 5.33 -16.04 36.65
CA MET A 4 5.62 -14.69 37.10
C MET A 4 4.27 -13.96 37.18
N LYS A 5 3.86 -13.58 38.40
CA LYS A 5 2.64 -12.79 38.61
C LYS A 5 2.90 -11.42 38.02
N MET A 6 2.28 -11.09 36.89
CA MET A 6 2.27 -9.72 36.38
C MET A 6 1.77 -8.78 37.47
N SER A 7 2.39 -7.62 37.60
CA SER A 7 1.98 -6.60 38.56
C SER A 7 0.58 -6.07 38.20
N ASN A 8 -0.14 -5.53 39.19
CA ASN A 8 -1.47 -4.95 38.95
C ASN A 8 -1.41 -3.76 37.97
N GLU A 9 -0.27 -3.08 37.88
CA GLU A 9 -0.02 -1.96 36.98
C GLU A 9 0.19 -2.44 35.54
N GLU A 10 1.02 -3.46 35.33
CA GLU A 10 1.20 -4.12 34.01
C GLU A 10 -0.12 -4.66 33.48
N ARG A 11 -0.94 -5.27 34.35
CA ARG A 11 -2.26 -5.77 33.97
C ARG A 11 -3.24 -4.64 33.62
N ARG A 12 -3.10 -3.46 34.23
CA ARG A 12 -3.94 -2.30 33.93
C ARG A 12 -3.52 -1.67 32.60
N ASN A 13 -2.21 -1.55 32.35
CA ASN A 13 -1.68 -1.00 31.11
C ASN A 13 -2.02 -1.89 29.90
N SER A 14 -1.84 -3.20 30.02
CA SER A 14 -2.22 -4.16 28.97
C SER A 14 -3.72 -4.10 28.62
N LYS A 15 -4.60 -3.89 29.61
CA LYS A 15 -6.03 -3.68 29.35
C LYS A 15 -6.34 -2.36 28.65
N LEU A 16 -5.57 -1.32 28.96
CA LEU A 16 -5.71 -0.01 28.31
C LEU A 16 -5.25 -0.07 26.86
N GLU A 17 -4.12 -0.73 26.59
CA GLU A 17 -3.62 -0.98 25.23
C GLU A 17 -4.64 -1.76 24.40
N GLU A 18 -5.17 -2.87 24.94
CA GLU A 18 -6.23 -3.66 24.28
C GLU A 18 -7.47 -2.81 23.99
N ALA A 19 -7.89 -1.95 24.93
CA ALA A 19 -9.02 -1.04 24.71
C ALA A 19 -8.75 0.01 23.61
N LEU A 20 -7.54 0.56 23.56
CA LEU A 20 -7.13 1.51 22.53
C LEU A 20 -7.04 0.83 21.16
N GLU A 21 -6.57 -0.40 21.10
CA GLU A 21 -6.51 -1.21 19.89
C GLU A 21 -7.91 -1.53 19.36
N VAL A 22 -8.84 -1.97 20.22
CA VAL A 22 -10.25 -2.16 19.87
C VAL A 22 -10.86 -0.86 19.33
N LYS A 23 -10.60 0.28 19.98
CA LYS A 23 -11.08 1.59 19.52
C LYS A 23 -10.52 1.95 18.14
N SER A 24 -9.23 1.73 17.92
CA SER A 24 -8.59 1.95 16.63
C SER A 24 -9.20 1.06 15.54
N LEU A 25 -9.36 -0.23 15.83
CA LEU A 25 -9.95 -1.20 14.90
C LEU A 25 -11.41 -0.84 14.55
N ARG A 26 -12.24 -0.43 15.54
CA ARG A 26 -13.61 0.07 15.28
C ARG A 26 -13.61 1.28 14.33
N ARG A 27 -12.67 2.22 14.52
CA ARG A 27 -12.50 3.40 13.63
C ARG A 27 -12.12 2.97 12.21
N ILE A 28 -11.23 2.00 12.06
CA ILE A 28 -10.77 1.48 10.76
C ILE A 28 -11.88 0.74 10.02
N ILE A 29 -12.64 -0.12 10.71
CA ILE A 29 -13.82 -0.79 10.16
C ILE A 29 -14.84 0.25 9.72
N SER A 30 -15.09 1.28 10.54
CA SER A 30 -15.98 2.39 10.18
C SER A 30 -15.50 3.16 8.94
N ALA A 31 -14.19 3.31 8.76
CA ALA A 31 -13.63 3.92 7.55
C ALA A 31 -13.93 3.10 6.29
N TYR A 32 -13.83 1.77 6.36
CA TYR A 32 -14.23 0.89 5.27
C TYR A 32 -15.74 0.98 4.98
N LEU A 33 -16.59 1.00 6.01
CA LEU A 33 -18.04 1.13 5.86
C LEU A 33 -18.43 2.50 5.25
N ASN A 34 -17.74 3.57 5.62
CA ASN A 34 -17.96 4.93 5.08
C ASN A 34 -17.43 5.15 3.66
N TYR A 35 -16.72 4.19 3.06
CA TYR A 35 -16.15 4.32 1.71
C TYR A 35 -17.19 4.73 0.66
N SER A 36 -18.35 4.06 0.67
CA SER A 36 -19.38 4.26 -0.35
C SER A 36 -19.95 5.68 -0.29
N ASP A 37 -20.24 6.17 0.92
CA ASP A 37 -20.83 7.50 1.14
C ASP A 37 -19.83 8.62 0.81
N ALA A 38 -18.56 8.46 1.21
CA ALA A 38 -17.51 9.41 0.87
C ALA A 38 -17.27 9.49 -0.64
N ALA A 39 -17.29 8.36 -1.34
CA ALA A 39 -17.14 8.32 -2.79
C ALA A 39 -18.38 8.90 -3.52
N GLU A 40 -19.58 8.68 -2.99
CA GLU A 40 -20.82 9.30 -3.51
C GLU A 40 -20.80 10.82 -3.33
N GLU A 41 -20.27 11.34 -2.21
CA GLU A 41 -20.16 12.78 -1.98
C GLU A 41 -19.22 13.46 -3.01
N ASP A 42 -18.16 12.78 -3.45
CA ASP A 42 -17.33 13.25 -4.56
C ASP A 42 -18.14 13.38 -5.85
N VAL A 43 -18.96 12.37 -6.18
CA VAL A 43 -19.82 12.41 -7.38
C VAL A 43 -20.86 13.53 -7.27
N LYS A 44 -21.52 13.68 -6.11
CA LYS A 44 -22.44 14.79 -5.85
C LYS A 44 -21.78 16.15 -5.97
N ARG A 45 -20.52 16.29 -5.54
CA ARG A 45 -19.72 17.50 -5.77
C ARG A 45 -19.53 17.78 -7.26
N TYR A 46 -19.19 16.77 -8.06
CA TYR A 46 -19.05 16.93 -9.52
C TYR A 46 -20.37 17.33 -10.19
N GLU A 47 -21.48 16.72 -9.79
CA GLU A 47 -22.82 17.08 -10.27
C GLU A 47 -23.23 18.50 -9.90
N ARG A 48 -22.95 18.93 -8.65
CA ARG A 48 -23.20 20.32 -8.23
C ARG A 48 -22.40 21.31 -9.09
N SER A 49 -21.14 20.99 -9.40
CA SER A 49 -20.32 21.82 -10.30
C SER A 49 -20.88 21.84 -11.72
N PHE A 50 -21.28 20.70 -12.28
CA PHE A 50 -21.92 20.62 -13.60
C PHE A 50 -23.23 21.41 -13.67
N LYS A 51 -24.06 21.36 -12.63
CA LYS A 51 -25.33 22.10 -12.54
C LYS A 51 -25.14 23.62 -12.62
N LYS A 52 -24.00 24.15 -12.16
CA LYS A 52 -23.68 25.59 -12.23
C LYS A 52 -23.31 26.07 -13.64
N LEU A 53 -23.07 25.17 -14.60
CA LEU A 53 -22.69 25.55 -15.96
C LEU A 53 -23.87 26.19 -16.74
N PRO A 54 -23.59 27.17 -17.63
CA PRO A 54 -24.57 27.67 -18.59
C PRO A 54 -25.11 26.57 -19.53
N PRO A 55 -26.34 26.71 -20.08
CA PRO A 55 -26.92 25.70 -20.96
C PRO A 55 -26.04 25.32 -22.17
N ALA A 56 -25.39 26.29 -22.80
CA ALA A 56 -24.49 26.04 -23.94
C ALA A 56 -23.29 25.15 -23.55
N HIS A 57 -22.71 25.34 -22.36
CA HIS A 57 -21.60 24.51 -21.88
C HIS A 57 -22.07 23.11 -21.48
N LYS A 58 -23.27 22.99 -20.90
CA LYS A 58 -23.89 21.69 -20.60
C LYS A 58 -24.12 20.86 -21.87
N ALA A 59 -24.50 21.51 -22.98
CA ALA A 59 -24.67 20.82 -24.26
C ALA A 59 -23.35 20.24 -24.79
N LEU A 60 -22.22 20.95 -24.63
CA LEU A 60 -20.89 20.45 -24.99
C LEU A 60 -20.43 19.28 -24.11
N LEU A 61 -20.92 19.21 -22.87
CA LEU A 61 -20.54 18.20 -21.87
C LEU A 61 -21.70 17.26 -21.54
N SER A 62 -22.55 16.98 -22.54
CA SER A 62 -23.79 16.20 -22.38
C SER A 62 -23.59 14.76 -21.92
N HIS A 63 -22.37 14.22 -22.05
CA HIS A 63 -21.99 12.88 -21.59
C HIS A 63 -21.77 12.79 -20.06
N LEU A 64 -21.51 13.91 -19.37
CA LEU A 64 -21.13 13.90 -17.94
C LEU A 64 -22.19 13.28 -17.01
N PRO A 65 -23.50 13.52 -17.17
CA PRO A 65 -24.51 12.84 -16.37
C PRO A 65 -24.41 11.31 -16.45
N LEU A 66 -24.19 10.76 -17.64
CA LEU A 66 -23.98 9.32 -17.83
C LEU A 66 -22.68 8.85 -17.18
N LYS A 67 -21.60 9.64 -17.28
CA LYS A 67 -20.34 9.38 -16.57
C LYS A 67 -20.56 9.28 -15.06
N PHE A 68 -21.32 10.20 -14.46
CA PHE A 68 -21.62 10.18 -13.02
C PHE A 68 -22.40 8.92 -12.62
N GLN A 69 -23.36 8.47 -13.45
CA GLN A 69 -24.05 7.21 -13.22
C GLN A 69 -23.10 6.00 -13.29
N ARG A 70 -22.16 5.99 -14.25
CA ARG A 70 -21.13 4.94 -14.34
C ARG A 70 -20.20 4.94 -13.12
N LEU A 71 -19.78 6.12 -12.63
CA LEU A 71 -18.99 6.23 -11.40
C LEU A 71 -19.71 5.57 -10.21
N ARG A 72 -21.01 5.84 -10.03
CA ARG A 72 -21.80 5.20 -8.96
C ARG A 72 -21.82 3.69 -9.05
N ARG A 73 -21.96 3.14 -10.27
CA ARG A 73 -21.87 1.69 -10.48
C ARG A 73 -20.50 1.14 -10.07
N CYS A 74 -19.42 1.83 -10.42
CA CYS A 74 -18.07 1.46 -10.00
C CYS A 74 -17.90 1.52 -8.47
N ILE A 75 -18.47 2.55 -7.82
CA ILE A 75 -18.49 2.66 -6.35
C ILE A 75 -19.19 1.45 -5.75
N SER A 76 -20.38 1.09 -6.23
CA SER A 76 -21.12 -0.08 -5.73
C SER A 76 -20.33 -1.39 -5.85
N ILE A 77 -19.56 -1.57 -6.94
CA ILE A 77 -18.73 -2.76 -7.12
C ILE A 77 -17.56 -2.78 -6.12
N ASN A 78 -16.89 -1.65 -5.91
CA ASN A 78 -15.85 -1.55 -4.89
C ASN A 78 -16.41 -1.79 -3.49
N SER A 79 -17.57 -1.21 -3.17
CA SER A 79 -18.25 -1.40 -1.88
C SER A 79 -18.65 -2.86 -1.67
N PHE A 80 -19.10 -3.56 -2.71
CA PHE A 80 -19.41 -4.99 -2.64
C PHE A 80 -18.18 -5.82 -2.26
N PHE A 81 -17.03 -5.56 -2.88
CA PHE A 81 -15.77 -6.21 -2.51
C PHE A 81 -15.38 -5.89 -1.05
N ILE A 82 -15.42 -4.62 -0.66
CA ILE A 82 -15.08 -4.19 0.72
C ILE A 82 -15.96 -4.89 1.76
N LEU A 83 -17.27 -5.02 1.50
CA LEU A 83 -18.19 -5.71 2.40
C LEU A 83 -17.86 -7.20 2.53
N ASN A 84 -17.56 -7.90 1.44
CA ASN A 84 -17.16 -9.31 1.49
C ASN A 84 -15.85 -9.48 2.27
N MET A 85 -14.90 -8.57 2.09
CA MET A 85 -13.65 -8.54 2.84
C MET A 85 -13.88 -8.36 4.34
N LEU A 86 -14.73 -7.41 4.75
CA LEU A 86 -15.09 -7.21 6.16
C LEU A 86 -15.87 -8.40 6.74
N GLN A 87 -16.76 -9.03 5.96
CA GLN A 87 -17.52 -10.20 6.40
C GLN A 87 -16.63 -11.42 6.66
N ALA A 88 -15.51 -11.55 5.93
CA ALA A 88 -14.53 -12.60 6.14
C ALA A 88 -13.58 -12.29 7.32
N PHE A 89 -13.26 -11.02 7.58
CA PHE A 89 -12.24 -10.61 8.55
C PHE A 89 -12.58 -10.99 9.99
N GLU A 90 -11.84 -11.92 10.61
CA GLU A 90 -11.98 -12.25 12.03
C GLU A 90 -11.09 -11.33 12.88
N PRO A 91 -11.66 -10.43 13.70
CA PRO A 91 -10.86 -9.57 14.58
C PRO A 91 -10.03 -10.42 15.54
N PRO A 92 -8.75 -10.07 15.79
CA PRO A 92 -7.90 -10.78 16.75
C PRO A 92 -8.31 -10.52 18.21
N LEU A 93 -9.23 -9.57 18.44
CA LEU A 93 -9.69 -9.11 19.76
C LEU A 93 -11.20 -9.27 19.90
N ASP A 94 -11.66 -9.38 21.15
CA ASP A 94 -13.09 -9.38 21.47
C ASP A 94 -13.67 -7.97 21.36
N MET A 95 -14.36 -7.72 20.23
CA MET A 95 -14.96 -6.42 19.93
C MET A 95 -16.30 -6.17 20.65
N SER A 96 -16.82 -7.13 21.43
CA SER A 96 -18.13 -7.04 22.09
C SER A 96 -18.13 -6.19 23.36
N GLN A 97 -16.95 -5.87 23.90
CA GLN A 97 -16.82 -5.09 25.13
C GLN A 97 -16.91 -3.60 24.81
N ASP A 98 -17.98 -2.95 25.26
CA ASP A 98 -17.99 -1.50 25.41
C ASP A 98 -17.17 -1.15 26.65
N ILE A 99 -15.90 -0.80 26.42
CA ILE A 99 -15.04 -0.32 27.50
C ILE A 99 -15.39 1.15 27.71
N ASP A 100 -16.47 1.40 28.46
CA ASP A 100 -16.73 2.69 29.10
C ASP A 100 -15.59 2.98 30.08
N ILE A 101 -14.53 3.62 29.59
CA ILE A 101 -13.55 4.25 30.48
C ILE A 101 -14.22 5.50 31.03
N CYS A 102 -15.01 5.32 32.10
CA CYS A 102 -15.53 6.41 32.91
C CYS A 102 -14.36 7.25 33.44
N GLU A 103 -14.21 8.46 32.92
CA GLU A 103 -13.48 9.54 33.57
C GLU A 103 -14.26 9.99 34.81
N HIS A 104 -14.07 9.36 35.97
CA HIS A 104 -14.56 9.91 37.23
C HIS A 104 -13.60 9.66 38.42
N GLU A 105 -13.34 10.76 39.15
CA GLU A 105 -12.65 10.99 40.44
C GLU A 105 -11.11 11.17 40.34
N ASP A 106 -10.46 12.30 40.68
CA ASP A 106 -10.74 13.47 41.55
C ASP A 106 -9.90 14.70 41.09
N PRO A 107 -10.30 15.96 41.38
CA PRO A 107 -9.60 17.16 40.94
C PRO A 107 -8.59 17.65 41.97
N GLU A 108 -7.29 17.37 41.79
CA GLU A 108 -6.18 18.27 42.17
C GLU A 108 -4.80 17.66 41.85
N SER A 109 -4.04 18.37 41.01
CA SER A 109 -2.57 18.29 40.84
C SER A 109 -1.95 17.03 40.21
N ALA A 110 -1.94 16.95 38.87
CA ALA A 110 -0.89 16.33 38.06
C ALA A 110 -1.06 16.72 36.57
N PRO A 111 0.01 16.86 35.77
CA PRO A 111 -0.07 17.47 34.44
C PRO A 111 -0.88 16.60 33.48
N GLU A 112 -1.72 17.25 32.67
CA GLU A 112 -2.48 16.64 31.57
C GLU A 112 -1.52 15.95 30.59
N TYR A 113 -1.44 14.62 30.67
CA TYR A 113 -1.00 13.80 29.55
C TYR A 113 -2.21 13.53 28.66
N GLN A 114 -2.61 14.53 27.88
CA GLN A 114 -3.50 14.34 26.73
C GLN A 114 -2.69 13.69 25.61
N LEU A 115 -2.57 12.35 25.65
CA LEU A 115 -2.10 11.58 24.49
C LEU A 115 -3.26 11.44 23.52
N HIS A 116 -3.40 12.46 22.67
CA HIS A 116 -4.23 12.40 21.49
C HIS A 116 -3.59 11.43 20.48
N SER A 117 -4.23 10.29 20.25
CA SER A 117 -3.95 9.41 19.10
C SER A 117 -4.44 10.08 17.81
N GLY A 118 -3.77 11.16 17.45
CA GLY A 118 -3.93 11.89 16.21
C GLY A 118 -3.19 11.21 15.08
N GLU A 119 -3.54 9.95 14.76
CA GLU A 119 -3.03 9.27 13.57
C GLU A 119 -3.52 9.99 12.29
N ARG A 120 -2.78 11.02 11.87
CA ARG A 120 -2.84 11.57 10.52
C ARG A 120 -1.82 10.83 9.65
N ASN A 121 -2.06 9.55 9.38
CA ASN A 121 -1.21 8.83 8.45
C ASN A 121 -1.45 9.44 7.05
N PHE A 122 -0.49 10.23 6.59
CA PHE A 122 -0.44 10.67 5.21
C PHE A 122 -0.03 9.47 4.37
N CYS A 123 -0.94 8.92 3.57
CA CYS A 123 -0.50 8.02 2.52
C CYS A 123 0.57 8.74 1.69
N SER A 124 1.72 8.09 1.49
CA SER A 124 2.82 8.52 0.60
C SER A 124 2.38 8.77 -0.85
N CYS A 125 1.10 8.55 -1.15
CA CYS A 125 0.40 8.84 -2.38
C CYS A 125 -0.25 10.24 -2.43
N GLN A 126 0.31 11.27 -1.79
CA GLN A 126 -0.12 12.63 -2.08
C GLN A 126 0.25 13.02 -3.52
N SER A 127 -0.75 13.03 -4.40
CA SER A 127 -0.76 13.98 -5.52
C SER A 127 -0.85 15.37 -4.93
N VAL A 128 0.14 16.23 -5.22
CA VAL A 128 0.10 17.67 -4.93
C VAL A 128 -1.29 18.21 -5.24
N SER A 129 -2.03 18.59 -4.20
CA SER A 129 -3.38 19.13 -4.37
C SER A 129 -3.29 20.47 -5.08
N THR A 130 -3.64 20.49 -6.37
CA THR A 130 -3.90 21.72 -7.11
C THR A 130 -5.24 22.31 -6.67
N SER A 131 -5.24 23.01 -5.54
CA SER A 131 -6.28 23.97 -5.18
C SER A 131 -5.60 25.28 -4.81
N GLY A 132 -5.28 26.07 -5.83
CA GLY A 132 -4.85 27.46 -5.64
C GLY A 132 -5.93 28.26 -4.96
N ARG A 133 -5.78 28.49 -3.65
CA ARG A 133 -6.44 29.60 -2.96
C ARG A 133 -5.51 30.80 -3.02
N MET A 134 -5.82 31.73 -3.92
CA MET A 134 -5.32 33.10 -3.86
C MET A 134 -5.87 33.75 -2.59
N SER A 135 -5.05 33.88 -1.55
CA SER A 135 -5.33 34.79 -0.44
C SER A 135 -4.77 36.16 -0.78
N SER A 136 -5.64 37.06 -1.21
CA SER A 136 -5.35 38.47 -1.32
C SER A 136 -5.30 39.10 0.07
N SER A 137 -4.10 39.40 0.57
CA SER A 137 -3.90 40.35 1.66
C SER A 137 -3.21 41.60 1.12
N LYS A 138 -3.89 42.73 1.28
CA LYS A 138 -3.35 44.07 1.04
C LYS A 138 -2.32 44.38 2.12
N THR A 139 -1.15 44.89 1.73
CA THR A 139 -0.34 45.76 2.58
C THR A 139 0.28 46.87 1.73
N ASP A 140 0.04 48.09 2.17
CA ASP A 140 0.58 49.32 1.60
C ASP A 140 2.07 49.51 1.95
N LEU A 141 2.81 49.93 0.92
CA LEU A 141 3.92 50.92 0.92
C LEU A 141 5.07 50.77 1.92
N THR A 142 6.27 50.45 1.43
CA THR A 142 7.35 51.42 1.11
C THR A 142 8.66 50.70 0.73
N SER A 143 9.16 50.98 -0.47
CA SER A 143 10.56 50.75 -0.90
C SER A 143 11.36 52.05 -0.69
N PRO A 144 12.71 52.06 -0.72
CA PRO A 144 13.53 51.94 -1.95
C PRO A 144 14.81 51.10 -1.73
N ASP A 145 15.70 50.78 -2.67
CA ASP A 145 15.85 50.79 -4.13
C ASP A 145 17.26 50.21 -4.38
N CYS A 146 17.43 49.37 -5.41
CA CYS A 146 18.59 49.39 -6.31
C CYS A 146 18.41 48.32 -7.40
N GLY A 147 18.01 48.78 -8.58
CA GLY A 147 17.87 47.97 -9.78
C GLY A 147 19.16 47.66 -10.53
N ARG A 148 19.08 46.74 -11.50
CA ARG A 148 19.38 46.95 -12.94
C ARG A 148 19.27 45.63 -13.74
N ASP A 149 18.32 45.64 -14.67
CA ASP A 149 18.33 45.17 -16.06
C ASP A 149 19.12 43.94 -16.54
N LEU A 150 18.35 42.95 -17.02
CA LEU A 150 18.29 42.42 -18.39
C LEU A 150 19.61 42.33 -19.20
N THR A 151 20.03 41.12 -19.59
CA THR A 151 19.83 40.56 -20.96
C THR A 151 20.63 39.28 -21.21
N CYS A 152 20.04 38.45 -22.08
CA CYS A 152 20.48 37.18 -22.62
C CYS A 152 21.76 37.29 -23.47
N ILE A 153 22.68 36.33 -23.34
CA ILE A 153 23.73 36.06 -24.34
C ILE A 153 23.65 34.59 -24.76
N SER A 154 23.30 34.40 -26.03
CA SER A 154 23.39 33.16 -26.80
C SER A 154 24.79 33.04 -27.38
N LEU A 155 25.39 31.84 -27.32
CA LEU A 155 26.52 31.46 -28.20
C LEU A 155 26.23 30.13 -28.90
N LYS A 156 26.18 30.23 -30.24
CA LYS A 156 26.09 29.15 -31.22
C LYS A 156 27.43 28.41 -31.37
N GLY A 157 27.38 27.09 -31.44
CA GLY A 157 28.39 26.23 -32.06
C GLY A 157 27.84 25.63 -33.37
N LYS A 158 28.66 25.64 -34.42
CA LYS A 158 28.30 25.42 -35.85
C LYS A 158 28.12 23.95 -36.26
N SER A 159 27.40 23.84 -37.38
CA SER A 159 27.01 22.69 -38.21
C SER A 159 28.14 21.79 -38.72
N ASN A 160 27.78 20.58 -39.14
CA ASN A 160 27.95 20.12 -40.53
C ASN A 160 26.82 19.14 -40.93
N ASN A 161 26.29 19.36 -42.14
CA ASN A 161 25.27 18.56 -42.84
C ASN A 161 25.88 17.29 -43.43
N GLU A 162 25.08 16.24 -43.56
CA GLU A 162 24.93 15.47 -44.81
C GLU A 162 23.47 15.01 -44.95
N GLU A 163 22.84 15.38 -46.06
CA GLU A 163 21.56 14.86 -46.55
C GLU A 163 21.77 13.50 -47.23
N VAL A 164 20.73 12.67 -47.32
CA VAL A 164 20.06 12.31 -48.60
C VAL A 164 18.85 11.39 -48.34
N ARG A 165 17.77 11.74 -49.05
CA ARG A 165 16.43 11.16 -49.18
C ARG A 165 16.42 9.91 -50.08
N MET A 166 15.43 9.02 -49.96
CA MET A 166 14.80 8.30 -51.11
C MET A 166 13.55 7.48 -50.70
N GLU A 167 12.56 7.46 -51.60
CA GLU A 167 11.24 6.82 -51.54
C GLU A 167 11.22 5.41 -52.17
N SER A 168 10.38 4.52 -51.61
CA SER A 168 9.36 3.65 -52.25
C SER A 168 9.65 2.56 -53.33
N VAL A 169 9.04 1.38 -53.07
CA VAL A 169 8.33 0.40 -53.96
C VAL A 169 9.02 -0.90 -54.45
N SER A 170 8.23 -2.00 -54.29
CA SER A 170 8.05 -3.26 -55.07
C SER A 170 8.76 -4.59 -54.73
N GLU A 171 7.93 -5.64 -54.56
CA GLU A 171 8.20 -7.09 -54.58
C GLU A 171 8.37 -7.68 -56.00
N PRO A 172 8.63 -9.02 -56.14
CA PRO A 172 7.52 -9.95 -56.46
C PRO A 172 7.60 -11.43 -55.93
N VAL A 173 6.43 -11.94 -55.50
CA VAL A 173 5.67 -13.21 -55.75
C VAL A 173 6.29 -14.48 -56.39
N ASN A 174 6.04 -15.68 -55.78
CA ASN A 174 5.32 -16.91 -56.27
C ASN A 174 5.58 -18.11 -55.30
N GLU A 175 4.76 -19.15 -55.06
CA GLU A 175 3.39 -19.60 -55.38
C GLU A 175 3.13 -20.93 -54.61
N SER A 176 1.92 -21.20 -54.08
CA SER A 176 1.20 -22.50 -54.14
C SER A 176 -0.09 -22.52 -53.27
N GLN A 177 -1.25 -22.74 -53.92
CA GLN A 177 -2.62 -22.95 -53.38
C GLN A 177 -2.96 -24.47 -53.24
N PRO A 178 -4.24 -24.97 -53.11
CA PRO A 178 -5.57 -24.42 -52.70
C PRO A 178 -6.26 -25.27 -51.58
N VAL A 179 -7.46 -24.98 -51.02
CA VAL A 179 -8.83 -25.31 -51.53
C VAL A 179 -9.95 -24.65 -50.68
N ASN A 180 -10.94 -24.09 -51.40
CA ASN A 180 -12.37 -23.68 -51.15
C ASN A 180 -13.16 -24.39 -50.02
N SER A 181 -14.32 -23.98 -49.48
CA SER A 181 -15.38 -22.95 -49.66
C SER A 181 -16.32 -23.13 -48.43
N GLU A 182 -17.10 -22.18 -47.89
CA GLU A 182 -18.38 -21.67 -48.39
C GLU A 182 -18.89 -20.51 -47.52
N ASP A 183 -19.62 -19.60 -48.17
CA ASP A 183 -20.37 -18.46 -47.64
C ASP A 183 -21.63 -18.86 -46.85
N SER A 184 -21.96 -18.09 -45.81
CA SER A 184 -23.37 -17.72 -45.56
C SER A 184 -23.46 -16.45 -44.71
N LYS A 185 -23.91 -15.36 -45.34
CA LYS A 185 -24.39 -14.13 -44.71
C LYS A 185 -25.70 -14.40 -43.97
N VAL A 186 -25.78 -14.02 -42.69
CA VAL A 186 -27.06 -13.72 -42.03
C VAL A 186 -26.97 -12.37 -41.33
N SER A 187 -27.85 -11.48 -41.76
CA SER A 187 -28.17 -10.19 -41.15
C SER A 187 -28.92 -10.43 -39.84
N SER A 188 -28.49 -9.79 -38.75
CA SER A 188 -29.38 -9.55 -37.61
C SER A 188 -29.16 -8.14 -37.06
N ARG A 189 -30.16 -7.30 -37.32
CA ARG A 189 -30.42 -6.01 -36.66
C ARG A 189 -30.49 -6.24 -35.15
N VAL A 190 -29.71 -5.52 -34.36
CA VAL A 190 -29.91 -5.42 -32.92
C VAL A 190 -30.65 -4.12 -32.67
N HIS A 191 -31.93 -4.25 -32.34
CA HIS A 191 -32.73 -3.19 -31.74
C HIS A 191 -32.25 -3.00 -30.30
N ASP A 192 -31.90 -1.76 -29.97
CA ASP A 192 -31.91 -1.24 -28.61
C ASP A 192 -33.34 -1.37 -28.05
N ASP A 193 -33.50 -2.11 -26.96
CA ASP A 193 -34.64 -1.94 -26.05
C ASP A 193 -34.15 -2.15 -24.61
N ALA A 194 -33.88 -1.03 -23.96
CA ALA A 194 -33.61 -0.94 -22.54
C ALA A 194 -34.91 -1.16 -21.75
N ARG A 195 -35.05 -2.33 -21.13
CA ARG A 195 -36.00 -2.49 -20.03
C ARG A 195 -35.39 -1.95 -18.74
N ILE A 196 -35.90 -0.79 -18.32
CA ILE A 196 -35.73 -0.25 -16.98
C ILE A 196 -36.39 -1.23 -16.00
N VAL A 197 -35.59 -1.96 -15.23
CA VAL A 197 -36.04 -2.64 -14.01
C VAL A 197 -35.57 -1.79 -12.84
N ASN A 198 -36.50 -1.00 -12.31
CA ASN A 198 -36.37 -0.44 -10.96
C ASN A 198 -36.45 -1.63 -9.99
N ASN A 199 -35.33 -2.03 -9.39
CA ASN A 199 -35.35 -2.82 -8.17
C ASN A 199 -34.82 -1.98 -7.03
N GLN A 200 -35.74 -1.49 -6.21
CA GLN A 200 -35.47 -1.18 -4.81
C GLN A 200 -35.05 -2.49 -4.14
N MET A 201 -33.87 -2.46 -3.53
CA MET A 201 -33.30 -3.60 -2.82
C MET A 201 -33.99 -3.73 -1.46
N GLU A 202 -35.06 -4.53 -1.39
CA GLU A 202 -35.54 -5.07 -0.12
C GLU A 202 -34.80 -6.38 0.16
N LEU A 203 -34.14 -6.44 1.31
CA LEU A 203 -33.47 -7.62 1.85
C LEU A 203 -34.52 -8.66 2.22
N TYR A 204 -34.65 -9.73 1.43
CA TYR A 204 -35.30 -10.96 1.86
C TYR A 204 -34.28 -12.10 1.85
N PRO A 205 -34.22 -12.93 2.92
CA PRO A 205 -33.27 -14.03 2.98
C PRO A 205 -33.75 -15.18 2.08
N THR A 206 -32.92 -15.55 1.11
CA THR A 206 -33.07 -16.80 0.37
C THR A 206 -32.66 -17.96 1.25
N SER A 207 -33.57 -18.88 1.49
CA SER A 207 -33.36 -20.11 2.25
C SER A 207 -32.54 -21.11 1.44
N ASP A 208 -31.23 -21.16 1.68
CA ASP A 208 -30.39 -22.26 1.22
C ASP A 208 -30.53 -23.45 2.18
N SER A 209 -31.11 -24.52 1.65
CA SER A 209 -31.15 -25.83 2.29
C SER A 209 -29.83 -26.55 2.03
N ASN A 210 -28.82 -26.28 2.86
CA ASN A 210 -27.74 -27.22 3.14
C ASN A 210 -27.03 -26.80 4.42
N GLY A 211 -27.00 -27.72 5.40
CA GLY A 211 -26.59 -27.47 6.78
C GLY A 211 -25.09 -27.17 6.95
N ASN A 212 -24.68 -25.95 6.65
CA ASN A 212 -23.57 -25.30 7.32
C ASN A 212 -24.13 -24.25 8.26
N ALA A 213 -23.77 -24.35 9.54
CA ALA A 213 -24.18 -23.40 10.56
C ALA A 213 -23.84 -21.97 10.11
N SER A 214 -24.85 -21.12 10.02
CA SER A 214 -24.69 -19.68 9.85
C SER A 214 -23.76 -19.19 10.95
N ALA A 215 -22.65 -18.56 10.58
CA ALA A 215 -21.83 -17.82 11.54
C ALA A 215 -22.76 -16.85 12.30
N PRO A 216 -22.59 -16.67 13.62
CA PRO A 216 -23.42 -15.72 14.37
C PRO A 216 -23.36 -14.34 13.70
N PRO A 217 -24.45 -13.56 13.73
CA PRO A 217 -24.42 -12.18 13.28
C PRO A 217 -23.21 -11.48 13.91
N ARG A 218 -22.36 -10.88 13.08
CA ARG A 218 -21.19 -10.17 13.59
C ARG A 218 -21.68 -8.83 14.11
N ASP A 219 -21.90 -8.75 15.42
CA ASP A 219 -22.48 -7.57 16.09
C ASP A 219 -21.75 -6.26 15.73
N TRP A 220 -20.44 -6.32 15.48
CA TRP A 220 -19.60 -5.18 15.09
C TRP A 220 -19.75 -4.70 13.64
N LEU A 221 -20.50 -5.42 12.79
CA LEU A 221 -20.90 -4.97 11.45
C LEU A 221 -22.28 -4.30 11.45
N ASP A 222 -22.93 -4.17 12.61
CA ASP A 222 -24.21 -3.48 12.71
C ASP A 222 -24.05 -2.01 12.24
N PRO A 223 -24.82 -1.57 11.22
CA PRO A 223 -24.85 -0.18 10.80
C PRO A 223 -25.12 0.81 11.95
N SER A 224 -25.77 0.38 13.04
CA SER A 224 -26.00 1.20 14.23
C SER A 224 -24.72 1.57 14.99
N LEU A 225 -23.64 0.78 14.83
CA LEU A 225 -22.33 1.00 15.44
C LEU A 225 -21.36 1.75 14.51
N GLN A 226 -21.81 2.14 13.31
CA GLN A 226 -21.00 2.83 12.32
C GLN A 226 -20.66 4.25 12.80
N LEU A 227 -19.37 4.50 13.04
CA LEU A 227 -18.89 5.83 13.39
C LEU A 227 -18.72 6.68 12.13
N ASN A 228 -19.10 7.95 12.19
CA ASN A 228 -18.66 8.93 11.20
C ASN A 228 -17.18 9.21 11.42
N VAL A 229 -16.34 8.80 10.47
CA VAL A 229 -14.89 9.01 10.55
C VAL A 229 -14.42 10.17 9.68
N PRO A 230 -13.33 10.86 10.06
CA PRO A 230 -12.67 11.84 9.21
C PRO A 230 -12.37 11.31 7.80
N LEU A 231 -12.45 12.19 6.79
CA LEU A 231 -12.18 11.80 5.40
C LEU A 231 -10.78 11.22 5.19
N VAL A 232 -9.79 11.65 5.99
CA VAL A 232 -8.43 11.11 5.95
C VAL A 232 -8.38 9.60 6.21
N ASP A 233 -9.28 9.06 7.04
CA ASP A 233 -9.36 7.62 7.30
C ASP A 233 -9.93 6.87 6.08
N VAL A 234 -10.96 7.44 5.45
CA VAL A 234 -11.53 6.87 4.22
C VAL A 234 -10.55 6.97 3.04
N ASP A 235 -9.72 8.01 3.02
CA ASP A 235 -8.65 8.13 2.03
C ASP A 235 -7.64 6.97 2.17
N LYS A 236 -7.33 6.49 3.40
CA LYS A 236 -6.52 5.27 3.60
C LYS A 236 -7.18 4.06 2.92
N VAL A 237 -8.50 3.89 3.02
CA VAL A 237 -9.24 2.84 2.29
C VAL A 237 -9.08 2.96 0.77
N ARG A 238 -9.18 4.19 0.22
CA ARG A 238 -8.92 4.42 -1.21
C ARG A 238 -7.48 4.04 -1.59
N CYS A 239 -6.53 4.21 -0.68
CA CYS A 239 -5.15 3.76 -0.87
C CYS A 239 -5.06 2.23 -0.89
N ILE A 240 -5.78 1.52 -0.01
CA ILE A 240 -5.83 0.04 -0.03
C ILE A 240 -6.33 -0.47 -1.38
N VAL A 241 -7.40 0.13 -1.92
CA VAL A 241 -7.92 -0.24 -3.25
C VAL A 241 -6.85 -0.09 -4.34
N ARG A 242 -5.95 0.89 -4.25
CA ARG A 242 -4.80 1.00 -5.17
C ARG A 242 -3.66 0.04 -4.85
N ASN A 243 -3.40 -0.27 -3.58
CA ASN A 243 -2.40 -1.27 -3.18
C ASN A 243 -2.76 -2.67 -3.69
N ILE A 244 -4.05 -3.02 -3.79
CA ILE A 244 -4.50 -4.26 -4.45
C ILE A 244 -3.96 -4.34 -5.89
N VAL A 245 -3.97 -3.22 -6.61
CA VAL A 245 -3.45 -3.18 -7.98
C VAL A 245 -1.96 -3.51 -8.00
N ARG A 246 -1.18 -2.86 -7.13
CA ARG A 246 0.26 -3.08 -7.01
C ARG A 246 0.57 -4.55 -6.71
N ASP A 247 -0.02 -5.10 -5.66
CA ASP A 247 0.39 -6.41 -5.14
C ASP A 247 -0.28 -7.59 -5.83
N TRP A 248 -1.49 -7.43 -6.35
CA TRP A 248 -2.33 -8.57 -6.73
C TRP A 248 -3.05 -8.44 -8.07
N ALA A 249 -2.88 -7.34 -8.80
CA ALA A 249 -3.43 -7.24 -10.15
C ALA A 249 -2.34 -7.43 -11.21
N PRO A 250 -2.71 -7.89 -12.42
CA PRO A 250 -1.78 -7.92 -13.55
C PRO A 250 -1.23 -6.52 -13.90
N GLU A 251 -2.03 -5.47 -13.69
CA GLU A 251 -1.64 -4.09 -13.97
C GLU A 251 -0.46 -3.63 -13.09
N GLY A 252 -0.35 -4.12 -11.85
CA GLY A 252 0.77 -3.84 -10.96
C GLY A 252 2.07 -4.60 -11.28
N ARG A 253 2.03 -5.57 -12.22
CA ARG A 253 3.19 -6.43 -12.52
C ARG A 253 4.44 -5.66 -12.85
N ARG A 254 4.33 -4.58 -13.65
CA ARG A 254 5.49 -3.74 -14.00
C ARG A 254 6.14 -3.13 -12.75
N GLU A 255 5.34 -2.63 -11.82
CA GLU A 255 5.81 -2.04 -10.58
C GLU A 255 6.47 -3.10 -9.68
N ARG A 256 5.88 -4.31 -9.61
CA ARG A 256 6.49 -5.46 -8.92
C ARG A 256 7.78 -5.94 -9.59
N ASP A 257 7.86 -5.94 -10.91
CA ASP A 257 9.08 -6.31 -11.64
C ASP A 257 10.19 -5.27 -11.43
N GLN A 258 9.86 -4.01 -11.12
CA GLN A 258 10.83 -2.98 -10.75
C GLN A 258 11.25 -3.07 -9.28
N CYS A 259 10.35 -3.48 -8.38
CA CYS A 259 10.61 -3.55 -6.93
C CYS A 259 10.98 -4.96 -6.44
N TYR A 260 10.11 -5.94 -6.61
CA TYR A 260 10.23 -7.27 -6.03
C TYR A 260 11.23 -8.13 -6.77
N LYS A 261 11.24 -8.10 -8.10
CA LYS A 261 12.15 -8.94 -8.89
C LYS A 261 13.65 -8.72 -8.55
N PRO A 262 14.18 -7.49 -8.42
CA PRO A 262 15.56 -7.27 -7.98
C PRO A 262 15.88 -7.86 -6.60
N ILE A 263 14.92 -7.85 -5.68
CA ILE A 263 15.06 -8.43 -4.33
C ILE A 263 15.09 -9.96 -4.44
N LEU A 264 14.14 -10.55 -5.17
CA LEU A 264 14.03 -12.00 -5.35
C LEU A 264 15.27 -12.57 -6.06
N GLU A 265 15.77 -11.91 -7.11
CA GLU A 265 17.01 -12.28 -7.81
C GLU A 265 18.23 -12.24 -6.88
N GLU A 266 18.28 -11.25 -5.98
CA GLU A 266 19.37 -11.13 -5.02
C GLU A 266 19.30 -12.20 -3.92
N LEU A 267 18.11 -12.53 -3.44
CA LEU A 267 17.89 -13.68 -2.55
C LEU A 267 18.27 -15.00 -3.24
N ASP A 268 17.90 -15.20 -4.50
CA ASP A 268 18.26 -16.40 -5.28
C ASP A 268 19.78 -16.56 -5.37
N ARG A 269 20.49 -15.46 -5.67
CA ARG A 269 21.95 -15.42 -5.74
C ARG A 269 22.61 -15.73 -4.41
N LEU A 270 22.09 -15.19 -3.30
CA LEU A 270 22.67 -15.33 -1.96
C LEU A 270 22.36 -16.69 -1.33
N PHE A 271 21.21 -17.28 -1.67
CA PHE A 271 20.75 -18.57 -1.15
C PHE A 271 20.48 -19.55 -2.32
N PRO A 272 21.50 -19.98 -3.08
CA PRO A 272 21.31 -20.87 -4.22
C PRO A 272 20.89 -22.30 -3.82
N SER A 273 21.23 -22.71 -2.59
CA SER A 273 20.93 -24.03 -2.04
C SER A 273 19.97 -23.90 -0.86
N ARG A 274 18.69 -24.18 -1.10
CA ARG A 274 17.62 -24.11 -0.08
C ARG A 274 17.18 -25.52 0.26
N PHE A 275 17.88 -26.14 1.19
CA PHE A 275 17.58 -27.50 1.60
C PHE A 275 16.23 -27.54 2.32
N LYS A 276 15.35 -28.44 1.91
CA LYS A 276 13.99 -28.58 2.49
C LYS A 276 13.99 -28.86 3.99
N ASP A 277 15.04 -29.50 4.51
CA ASP A 277 15.16 -29.83 5.94
C ASP A 277 15.55 -28.61 6.79
N ARG A 278 16.17 -27.59 6.18
CA ARG A 278 16.61 -26.35 6.84
C ARG A 278 16.50 -25.16 5.87
N PRO A 279 15.28 -24.78 5.46
CA PRO A 279 15.07 -23.62 4.61
C PRO A 279 15.52 -22.34 5.35
N PRO A 280 16.14 -21.37 4.65
CA PRO A 280 16.51 -20.10 5.25
C PRO A 280 15.26 -19.31 5.68
N SER A 281 15.36 -18.55 6.78
CA SER A 281 14.31 -17.67 7.28
C SER A 281 14.46 -16.25 6.72
N CYS A 282 13.36 -15.65 6.28
CA CYS A 282 13.32 -14.30 5.74
C CYS A 282 12.18 -13.49 6.39
N LEU A 283 12.52 -12.34 6.96
CA LEU A 283 11.57 -11.36 7.48
C LEU A 283 11.35 -10.24 6.46
N VAL A 284 10.09 -9.85 6.26
CA VAL A 284 9.69 -8.73 5.42
C VAL A 284 8.91 -7.71 6.26
N PRO A 285 9.57 -6.72 6.89
CA PRO A 285 8.89 -5.64 7.60
C PRO A 285 8.11 -4.74 6.65
N GLY A 286 6.93 -4.27 7.07
CA GLY A 286 6.04 -3.47 6.22
C GLY A 286 5.57 -4.24 4.99
N ALA A 287 5.11 -5.47 5.18
CA ALA A 287 4.75 -6.39 4.10
C ALA A 287 3.49 -5.98 3.30
N GLY A 288 2.72 -4.99 3.75
CA GLY A 288 1.54 -4.49 3.06
C GLY A 288 0.51 -5.60 2.84
N LEU A 289 0.17 -5.88 1.58
CA LEU A 289 -0.78 -6.94 1.23
C LEU A 289 -0.13 -8.33 1.09
N GLY A 290 1.13 -8.48 1.50
CA GLY A 290 1.81 -9.77 1.66
C GLY A 290 2.40 -10.38 0.39
N ARG A 291 2.32 -9.70 -0.77
CA ARG A 291 2.75 -10.28 -2.05
C ARG A 291 4.24 -10.64 -2.07
N LEU A 292 5.12 -9.75 -1.60
CA LEU A 292 6.56 -9.99 -1.60
C LEU A 292 6.92 -11.15 -0.67
N ALA A 293 6.35 -11.19 0.53
CA ALA A 293 6.55 -12.28 1.48
C ALA A 293 6.04 -13.63 0.91
N LEU A 294 4.92 -13.63 0.18
CA LEU A 294 4.44 -14.81 -0.53
C LEU A 294 5.43 -15.26 -1.62
N GLU A 295 5.93 -14.36 -2.47
CA GLU A 295 6.88 -14.73 -3.53
C GLU A 295 8.21 -15.24 -2.96
N ILE A 296 8.68 -14.68 -1.84
CA ILE A 296 9.84 -15.19 -1.11
C ILE A 296 9.59 -16.60 -0.58
N SER A 297 8.41 -16.86 -0.01
CA SER A 297 8.00 -18.21 0.39
C SER A 297 7.99 -19.18 -0.78
N CYS A 298 7.44 -18.80 -1.94
CA CYS A 298 7.42 -19.62 -3.16
C CYS A 298 8.82 -20.04 -3.63
N MET A 299 9.87 -19.26 -3.30
CA MET A 299 11.25 -19.62 -3.60
C MET A 299 11.88 -20.59 -2.56
N GLY A 300 11.14 -21.06 -1.57
CA GLY A 300 11.61 -22.05 -0.59
C GLY A 300 12.16 -21.47 0.72
N PHE A 301 11.90 -20.20 1.05
CA PHE A 301 12.20 -19.65 2.39
C PHE A 301 11.09 -20.00 3.39
N ILE A 302 11.43 -20.00 4.68
CA ILE A 302 10.47 -19.69 5.75
C ILE A 302 10.31 -18.17 5.74
N SER A 303 9.17 -17.69 5.28
CA SER A 303 8.96 -16.25 5.06
C SER A 303 7.90 -15.71 5.99
N GLN A 304 8.23 -14.66 6.73
CA GLN A 304 7.27 -13.93 7.55
C GLN A 304 7.16 -12.49 7.06
N GLY A 305 5.96 -12.06 6.69
CA GLY A 305 5.66 -10.65 6.56
C GLY A 305 5.28 -10.06 7.92
N ASN A 306 5.66 -8.81 8.19
CA ASN A 306 5.17 -8.04 9.33
C ASN A 306 4.39 -6.81 8.85
N GLU A 307 3.23 -6.57 9.44
CA GLU A 307 2.39 -5.42 9.13
C GLU A 307 1.65 -4.95 10.39
N PHE A 308 1.63 -3.65 10.61
CA PHE A 308 0.97 -3.01 11.77
C PHE A 308 -0.40 -2.45 11.40
N SER A 309 -0.56 -1.97 10.17
CA SER A 309 -1.79 -1.29 9.77
C SER A 309 -2.94 -2.27 9.61
N TYR A 310 -3.94 -2.17 10.47
CA TYR A 310 -5.20 -2.92 10.30
C TYR A 310 -5.88 -2.68 8.94
N TYR A 311 -5.67 -1.51 8.31
CA TYR A 311 -6.12 -1.30 6.93
C TYR A 311 -5.51 -2.33 5.98
N MET A 312 -4.19 -2.52 6.03
CA MET A 312 -3.48 -3.51 5.21
C MET A 312 -3.82 -4.93 5.64
N MET A 313 -3.82 -5.22 6.94
CA MET A 313 -4.04 -6.58 7.47
C MET A 313 -5.41 -7.15 7.11
N ILE A 314 -6.48 -6.36 7.22
CA ILE A 314 -7.84 -6.79 6.84
C ILE A 314 -7.85 -7.24 5.37
N CYS A 315 -7.26 -6.43 4.48
CA CYS A 315 -7.20 -6.75 3.06
C CYS A 315 -6.23 -7.91 2.77
N SER A 316 -5.06 -7.93 3.41
CA SER A 316 -4.04 -8.98 3.26
C SER A 316 -4.60 -10.34 3.66
N SER A 317 -5.29 -10.42 4.80
CA SER A 317 -5.95 -11.65 5.27
C SER A 317 -6.99 -12.15 4.28
N PHE A 318 -7.83 -11.26 3.73
CA PHE A 318 -8.81 -11.64 2.71
C PHE A 318 -8.13 -12.22 1.46
N MET A 319 -7.10 -11.52 0.97
CA MET A 319 -6.39 -11.93 -0.25
C MET A 319 -5.72 -13.29 -0.06
N LEU A 320 -4.99 -13.47 1.03
CA LEU A 320 -4.19 -14.68 1.30
C LEU A 320 -5.05 -15.89 1.70
N ASN A 321 -6.17 -15.68 2.39
CA ASN A 321 -6.91 -16.79 3.03
C ASN A 321 -8.31 -17.05 2.46
N HIS A 322 -8.94 -16.06 1.80
CA HIS A 322 -10.35 -16.16 1.40
C HIS A 322 -10.56 -16.15 -0.12
N THR A 323 -9.60 -15.69 -0.91
CA THR A 323 -9.67 -15.85 -2.37
C THR A 323 -9.52 -17.31 -2.78
N GLN A 324 -10.26 -17.74 -3.80
CA GLN A 324 -10.36 -19.12 -4.27
C GLN A 324 -9.77 -19.28 -5.67
N ASN A 325 -9.81 -18.23 -6.50
CA ASN A 325 -9.36 -18.31 -7.89
C ASN A 325 -8.62 -17.05 -8.33
N ALA A 326 -7.73 -17.20 -9.31
CA ALA A 326 -7.17 -16.05 -10.00
C ALA A 326 -8.28 -15.31 -10.79
N GLY A 327 -8.29 -13.98 -10.72
CA GLY A 327 -9.26 -13.12 -11.39
C GLY A 327 -10.68 -13.16 -10.81
N GLU A 328 -10.84 -13.68 -9.60
CA GLU A 328 -12.15 -13.82 -8.94
C GLU A 328 -12.86 -12.49 -8.69
N TRP A 329 -12.10 -11.46 -8.33
CA TRP A 329 -12.63 -10.15 -7.93
C TRP A 329 -12.31 -9.08 -8.96
N THR A 330 -13.14 -8.04 -9.01
CA THR A 330 -12.93 -6.88 -9.87
C THR A 330 -13.22 -5.60 -9.11
N ILE A 331 -12.31 -4.64 -9.18
CA ILE A 331 -12.40 -3.30 -8.59
C ILE A 331 -12.18 -2.20 -9.63
N TYR A 332 -12.50 -0.97 -9.24
CA TYR A 332 -12.30 0.26 -10.01
C TYR A 332 -11.44 1.22 -9.18
N PRO A 333 -10.11 1.05 -9.20
CA PRO A 333 -9.20 1.74 -8.27
C PRO A 333 -8.94 3.21 -8.61
N TRP A 334 -9.38 3.66 -9.79
CA TRP A 334 -9.03 4.98 -10.35
C TRP A 334 -10.17 6.00 -10.33
N ILE A 335 -11.32 5.65 -9.76
CA ILE A 335 -12.55 6.45 -9.84
C ILE A 335 -12.56 7.69 -8.94
N HIS A 336 -11.66 7.78 -7.97
CA HIS A 336 -11.71 8.80 -6.91
C HIS A 336 -11.20 10.19 -7.35
N SER A 337 -10.62 10.33 -8.55
CA SER A 337 -10.15 11.62 -9.08
C SER A 337 -10.56 11.82 -10.54
N ASN A 338 -11.05 13.03 -10.86
CA ASN A 338 -11.32 13.46 -12.24
C ASN A 338 -10.10 14.15 -12.90
N CYS A 339 -9.01 14.33 -12.16
CA CYS A 339 -7.82 15.02 -12.65
C CYS A 339 -6.93 14.07 -13.46
N ASN A 340 -6.12 14.64 -14.36
CA ASN A 340 -5.04 13.94 -15.07
C ASN A 340 -5.46 12.65 -15.80
N SER A 341 -6.72 12.57 -16.25
CA SER A 341 -7.22 11.44 -17.03
C SER A 341 -7.21 11.79 -18.53
N LEU A 342 -6.64 10.91 -19.36
CA LEU A 342 -6.68 11.05 -20.81
C LEU A 342 -8.09 10.81 -21.38
N SER A 343 -8.83 9.88 -20.77
CA SER A 343 -10.22 9.58 -21.11
C SER A 343 -11.04 9.11 -19.91
N ASP A 344 -12.37 9.18 -20.02
CA ASP A 344 -13.29 8.60 -19.03
C ASP A 344 -13.11 7.09 -18.88
N ASN A 345 -12.72 6.41 -19.96
CA ASN A 345 -12.46 4.97 -19.93
C ASN A 345 -11.21 4.63 -19.12
N ASP A 346 -10.24 5.53 -19.00
CA ASP A 346 -9.09 5.32 -18.14
C ASP A 346 -9.49 5.40 -16.66
N GLN A 347 -10.35 6.35 -16.29
CA GLN A 347 -10.86 6.48 -14.93
C GLN A 347 -11.80 5.31 -14.55
N LEU A 348 -12.66 4.90 -15.48
CA LEU A 348 -13.71 3.90 -15.26
C LEU A 348 -13.29 2.47 -15.59
N ARG A 349 -12.00 2.20 -15.81
CA ARG A 349 -11.55 0.85 -16.17
C ARG A 349 -11.65 -0.12 -14.98
N PRO A 350 -12.13 -1.35 -15.20
CA PRO A 350 -12.06 -2.41 -14.21
C PRO A 350 -10.63 -2.96 -14.11
N VAL A 351 -10.29 -3.48 -12.93
CA VAL A 351 -9.06 -4.22 -12.64
C VAL A 351 -9.42 -5.50 -11.91
N SER A 352 -9.08 -6.65 -12.49
CA SER A 352 -9.33 -7.97 -11.90
C SER A 352 -8.15 -8.48 -11.07
N PHE A 353 -8.44 -9.19 -9.98
CA PHE A 353 -7.47 -9.72 -9.02
C PHE A 353 -8.07 -10.94 -8.26
N PRO A 354 -7.26 -11.75 -7.56
CA PRO A 354 -5.79 -11.75 -7.60
C PRO A 354 -5.28 -12.34 -8.92
N ASP A 355 -4.10 -11.92 -9.39
CA ASP A 355 -3.50 -12.44 -10.63
C ASP A 355 -2.91 -13.85 -10.47
N ILE A 356 -2.67 -14.25 -9.22
CA ILE A 356 -2.31 -15.61 -8.80
C ILE A 356 -3.22 -16.00 -7.63
N HIS A 357 -3.61 -17.27 -7.54
CA HIS A 357 -4.33 -17.76 -6.36
C HIS A 357 -3.33 -18.18 -5.26
N PRO A 358 -3.28 -17.50 -4.09
CA PRO A 358 -2.22 -17.66 -3.09
C PRO A 358 -2.01 -19.10 -2.62
N ALA A 359 -3.07 -19.83 -2.31
CA ALA A 359 -2.97 -21.20 -1.82
C ALA A 359 -2.39 -22.18 -2.85
N SER A 360 -2.47 -21.84 -4.14
CA SER A 360 -1.87 -22.63 -5.23
C SER A 360 -0.54 -22.08 -5.76
N ALA A 361 -0.01 -21.01 -5.15
CA ALA A 361 1.21 -20.35 -5.62
C ALA A 361 2.50 -21.11 -5.30
N GLY A 362 2.42 -22.23 -4.55
CA GLY A 362 3.58 -23.02 -4.15
C GLY A 362 4.31 -22.46 -2.93
N ILE A 363 3.58 -21.82 -2.02
CA ILE A 363 4.11 -21.38 -0.72
C ILE A 363 4.63 -22.56 0.10
N THR A 364 5.65 -22.32 0.91
CA THR A 364 6.15 -23.27 1.91
C THR A 364 5.22 -23.31 3.12
N GLU A 365 5.32 -24.36 3.93
CA GLU A 365 4.67 -24.41 5.26
C GLU A 365 5.15 -23.30 6.21
N GLY A 366 6.25 -22.62 5.87
CA GLY A 366 6.83 -21.53 6.65
C GLY A 366 6.34 -20.13 6.28
N PHE A 367 5.29 -19.98 5.45
CA PHE A 367 4.71 -18.67 5.16
C PHE A 367 3.81 -18.18 6.31
N SER A 368 4.04 -16.96 6.80
CA SER A 368 3.21 -16.34 7.84
C SER A 368 3.14 -14.82 7.71
N MET A 369 2.13 -14.23 8.35
CA MET A 369 2.01 -12.78 8.55
C MET A 369 1.93 -12.49 10.05
N CYS A 370 2.75 -11.58 10.55
CA CYS A 370 2.75 -11.13 11.94
C CYS A 370 2.13 -9.73 12.01
N GLY A 371 1.05 -9.60 12.77
CA GLY A 371 0.41 -8.32 13.08
C GLY A 371 1.08 -7.62 14.25
N GLY A 372 1.46 -6.35 14.08
CA GLY A 372 2.03 -5.53 15.15
C GLY A 372 3.13 -4.58 14.67
N ASP A 373 3.49 -3.61 15.50
CA ASP A 373 4.57 -2.68 15.21
C ASP A 373 5.92 -3.40 15.12
N PHE A 374 6.75 -3.03 14.14
CA PHE A 374 8.03 -3.68 13.90
C PHE A 374 8.97 -3.56 15.10
N VAL A 375 9.02 -2.38 15.73
CA VAL A 375 9.88 -2.13 16.89
C VAL A 375 9.39 -2.96 18.05
N GLU A 376 8.09 -2.95 18.35
CA GLU A 376 7.52 -3.71 19.47
C GLU A 376 7.72 -5.22 19.33
N VAL A 377 7.42 -5.78 18.15
CA VAL A 377 7.49 -7.22 17.91
C VAL A 377 8.93 -7.71 17.86
N TYR A 378 9.78 -7.04 17.09
CA TYR A 378 11.12 -7.53 16.79
C TYR A 378 12.18 -7.01 17.75
N SER A 379 11.79 -6.18 18.73
CA SER A 379 12.67 -5.83 19.84
C SER A 379 12.78 -6.90 20.92
N ASP A 380 11.88 -7.88 20.94
CA ASP A 380 11.90 -8.94 21.93
C ASP A 380 13.19 -9.79 21.85
N SER A 381 13.73 -10.18 23.00
CA SER A 381 14.96 -10.98 23.09
C SER A 381 14.89 -12.33 22.36
N SER A 382 13.69 -12.87 22.15
CA SER A 382 13.47 -14.10 21.39
C SER A 382 13.76 -13.95 19.89
N GLN A 383 13.80 -12.72 19.37
CA GLN A 383 14.05 -12.42 17.96
C GLN A 383 15.53 -12.22 17.64
N GLU A 384 16.38 -12.12 18.66
CA GLU A 384 17.82 -11.92 18.49
C GLU A 384 18.46 -13.12 17.78
N GLY A 385 19.15 -12.85 16.67
CA GLY A 385 19.82 -13.87 15.88
C GLY A 385 18.91 -14.96 15.30
N VAL A 386 17.67 -14.63 14.93
CA VAL A 386 16.69 -15.61 14.39
C VAL A 386 16.66 -15.66 12.87
N TRP A 387 16.95 -14.56 12.19
CA TRP A 387 16.67 -14.40 10.77
C TRP A 387 17.92 -14.57 9.91
N ASP A 388 17.83 -15.35 8.82
CA ASP A 388 18.90 -15.43 7.80
C ASP A 388 18.89 -14.20 6.87
N ALA A 389 17.72 -13.65 6.60
CA ALA A 389 17.55 -12.47 5.76
C ALA A 389 16.48 -11.51 6.30
N VAL A 390 16.72 -10.21 6.17
CA VAL A 390 15.70 -9.17 6.33
C VAL A 390 15.57 -8.40 5.02
N VAL A 391 14.33 -8.24 4.55
CA VAL A 391 14.01 -7.58 3.28
C VAL A 391 13.10 -6.39 3.56
N THR A 392 13.59 -5.18 3.33
CA THR A 392 12.80 -3.95 3.47
C THR A 392 12.47 -3.38 2.10
N CYS A 393 11.18 -3.18 1.79
CA CYS A 393 10.73 -2.63 0.52
C CYS A 393 9.74 -1.48 0.74
N PHE A 394 10.16 -0.23 0.49
CA PHE A 394 9.37 0.98 0.83
C PHE A 394 8.95 1.02 2.32
N PHE A 395 9.91 0.74 3.22
CA PHE A 395 9.65 0.58 4.65
C PHE A 395 10.50 1.49 5.55
N LEU A 396 11.78 1.70 5.25
CA LEU A 396 12.68 2.41 6.20
C LEU A 396 12.24 3.85 6.50
N ASP A 397 11.59 4.49 5.54
CA ASP A 397 11.06 5.84 5.65
C ASP A 397 9.71 5.93 6.38
N THR A 398 9.18 4.81 6.87
CA THR A 398 8.00 4.80 7.77
C THR A 398 8.39 4.91 9.24
N ALA A 399 9.67 4.96 9.58
CA ALA A 399 10.13 5.03 10.96
C ALA A 399 9.99 6.44 11.55
N HIS A 400 9.58 6.55 12.82
CA HIS A 400 9.85 7.74 13.63
C HIS A 400 11.36 7.92 13.84
N ASN A 401 12.03 6.82 14.16
CA ASN A 401 13.46 6.75 14.37
C ASN A 401 14.08 5.64 13.51
N ILE A 402 14.59 6.01 12.33
CA ILE A 402 15.22 5.07 11.40
C ILE A 402 16.48 4.39 12.00
N VAL A 403 17.14 5.01 12.99
CA VAL A 403 18.30 4.42 13.66
C VAL A 403 17.89 3.18 14.44
N GLU A 404 16.74 3.22 15.12
CA GLU A 404 16.18 2.08 15.85
C GLU A 404 15.79 0.94 14.92
N TYR A 405 15.21 1.25 13.74
CA TYR A 405 14.97 0.23 12.72
C TYR A 405 16.27 -0.49 12.34
N ILE A 406 17.34 0.25 12.06
CA ILE A 406 18.64 -0.33 11.65
C ILE A 406 19.26 -1.17 12.78
N GLU A 407 19.16 -0.70 14.02
CA GLU A 407 19.61 -1.44 15.21
C GLU A 407 18.91 -2.80 15.35
N ILE A 408 17.58 -2.81 15.26
CA ILE A 408 16.77 -4.02 15.36
C ILE A 408 17.10 -4.96 14.20
N ILE A 409 17.17 -4.48 12.97
CA ILE A 409 17.55 -5.29 11.80
C ILE A 409 18.92 -5.95 12.03
N SER A 410 19.90 -5.22 12.57
CA SER A 410 21.21 -5.82 12.90
C SER A 410 21.09 -6.89 13.98
N ARG A 411 20.34 -6.65 15.04
CA ARG A 411 20.19 -7.57 16.17
C ARG A 411 19.46 -8.85 15.82
N ILE A 412 18.39 -8.78 15.03
CA ILE A 412 17.55 -9.96 14.73
C ILE A 412 18.16 -10.86 13.65
N LEU A 413 19.10 -10.35 12.86
CA LEU A 413 19.91 -11.16 11.95
C LEU A 413 20.87 -12.05 12.74
N LYS A 414 20.98 -13.31 12.32
CA LYS A 414 21.94 -14.29 12.89
C LYS A 414 23.37 -13.72 12.92
N ASP A 415 24.16 -14.25 13.85
CA ASP A 415 25.60 -13.96 13.87
C ASP A 415 26.33 -14.96 12.97
N GLY A 416 27.09 -14.46 12.00
CA GLY A 416 27.74 -15.22 10.91
C GLY A 416 28.72 -16.34 11.30
N GLY A 417 28.91 -16.62 12.59
CA GLY A 417 29.82 -17.64 13.09
C GLY A 417 29.24 -19.06 13.21
N VAL A 418 27.92 -19.25 13.03
CA VAL A 418 27.28 -20.55 13.33
C VAL A 418 27.08 -21.43 12.08
N SER A 419 27.14 -20.87 10.86
CA SER A 419 26.99 -21.64 9.62
C SER A 419 27.97 -21.19 8.54
N LEU A 420 28.93 -22.04 8.20
CA LEU A 420 29.89 -21.87 7.09
C LEU A 420 29.23 -21.75 5.68
N SER A 421 27.90 -21.70 5.60
CA SER A 421 27.15 -21.80 4.32
C SER A 421 26.05 -20.76 4.12
N CYS A 422 25.71 -19.92 5.10
CA CYS A 422 24.67 -18.89 4.97
C CYS A 422 25.24 -17.52 5.33
N LYS A 423 25.04 -16.52 4.45
CA LYS A 423 25.35 -15.12 4.74
C LYS A 423 24.11 -14.47 5.34
N GLU A 424 24.24 -13.80 6.47
CA GLU A 424 23.15 -12.99 7.03
C GLU A 424 23.05 -11.66 6.30
N VAL A 425 21.91 -11.45 5.66
CA VAL A 425 21.76 -10.39 4.65
C VAL A 425 20.61 -9.46 4.98
N TRP A 426 20.85 -8.18 4.77
CA TRP A 426 19.82 -7.16 4.71
C TRP A 426 19.73 -6.63 3.27
N ILE A 427 18.59 -6.84 2.64
CA ILE A 427 18.27 -6.31 1.31
C ILE A 427 17.26 -5.20 1.46
N ASN A 428 17.56 -4.02 0.93
CA ASN A 428 16.64 -2.89 0.92
C ASN A 428 16.31 -2.47 -0.51
N LEU A 429 15.08 -2.01 -0.72
CA LEU A 429 14.68 -1.21 -1.87
C LEU A 429 13.64 -0.16 -1.45
N GLY A 430 13.99 1.12 -1.47
CA GLY A 430 13.01 2.16 -1.19
C GLY A 430 13.56 3.57 -1.37
N PRO A 431 12.67 4.58 -1.43
CA PRO A 431 13.06 5.98 -1.30
C PRO A 431 13.33 6.32 0.18
N LEU A 432 13.52 7.62 0.45
CA LEU A 432 13.52 8.20 1.80
C LEU A 432 12.47 9.31 1.87
N LEU A 433 11.19 8.94 1.70
CA LEU A 433 10.05 9.84 1.86
C LEU A 433 9.50 9.70 3.28
N TYR A 434 10.17 10.34 4.23
CA TYR A 434 9.88 10.23 5.66
C TYR A 434 8.41 10.55 5.98
N HIS A 435 7.70 9.55 6.51
CA HIS A 435 6.25 9.60 6.70
C HIS A 435 5.80 10.73 7.62
N PHE A 436 6.60 11.04 8.64
CA PHE A 436 6.28 12.00 9.70
C PHE A 436 6.91 13.39 9.49
N ALA A 437 7.63 13.62 8.38
CA ALA A 437 8.35 14.88 8.16
C ALA A 437 7.43 16.11 8.07
N ASP A 438 6.21 15.93 7.56
CA ASP A 438 5.20 16.98 7.44
C ASP A 438 4.12 16.91 8.54
N ALA A 439 4.32 16.10 9.58
CA ALA A 439 3.38 15.91 10.69
C ALA A 439 3.42 17.08 11.68
N TYR A 440 3.04 18.28 11.21
CA TYR A 440 2.90 19.46 12.05
C TYR A 440 1.64 19.33 12.94
N GLY A 441 1.79 18.64 14.06
CA GLY A 441 0.78 18.46 15.11
C GLY A 441 1.08 19.27 16.37
N PRO A 442 0.15 19.31 17.35
CA PRO A 442 0.39 19.95 18.66
C PRO A 442 1.54 19.31 19.43
N ASP A 443 1.81 18.02 19.18
CA ASP A 443 2.71 17.16 19.95
C ASP A 443 4.08 16.91 19.29
N ASP A 444 4.39 17.61 18.20
CA ASP A 444 5.66 17.49 17.44
C ASP A 444 6.11 16.03 17.25
N GLU A 445 5.34 15.28 16.44
CA GLU A 445 5.55 13.85 16.24
C GLU A 445 6.99 13.57 15.77
N MET A 446 7.69 12.69 16.48
CA MET A 446 9.12 12.47 16.23
C MET A 446 9.36 11.94 14.81
N SER A 447 10.26 12.61 14.08
CA SER A 447 10.71 12.22 12.75
C SER A 447 12.21 12.47 12.62
N ILE A 448 13.00 11.40 12.50
CA ILE A 448 14.45 11.49 12.28
C ILE A 448 14.75 11.34 10.78
N GLU A 449 14.73 12.48 10.09
CA GLU A 449 15.03 12.58 8.65
C GLU A 449 16.54 12.67 8.40
N ILE A 450 17.12 11.65 7.78
CA ILE A 450 18.55 11.61 7.47
C ILE A 450 18.80 11.28 5.99
N SER A 451 19.96 11.68 5.49
CA SER A 451 20.33 11.39 4.11
C SER A 451 20.62 9.91 3.90
N LEU A 452 20.60 9.43 2.64
CA LEU A 452 21.04 8.07 2.33
C LEU A 452 22.50 7.81 2.73
N GLU A 453 23.35 8.85 2.72
CA GLU A 453 24.72 8.75 3.23
C GLU A 453 24.74 8.44 4.73
N ASP A 454 23.89 9.10 5.51
CA ASP A 454 23.75 8.88 6.94
C ASP A 454 23.10 7.54 7.26
N VAL A 455 22.07 7.11 6.52
CA VAL A 455 21.50 5.75 6.65
C VAL A 455 22.60 4.70 6.52
N LYS A 456 23.48 4.85 5.52
CA LYS A 456 24.63 3.95 5.34
C LYS A 456 25.65 4.07 6.47
N ARG A 457 25.97 5.28 6.95
CA ARG A 457 26.85 5.48 8.12
C ARG A 457 26.33 4.74 9.36
N VAL A 458 25.04 4.85 9.64
CA VAL A 458 24.38 4.16 10.76
C VAL A 458 24.44 2.64 10.56
N ALA A 459 24.13 2.15 9.35
CA ALA A 459 24.25 0.72 9.05
C ALA A 459 25.67 0.20 9.30
N PHE A 460 26.70 0.92 8.85
CA PHE A 460 28.10 0.55 9.10
C PHE A 460 28.47 0.54 10.58
N HIS A 461 27.90 1.47 11.36
CA HIS A 461 28.08 1.50 12.80
C HIS A 461 27.54 0.21 13.47
N TYR A 462 26.37 -0.26 13.04
CA TYR A 462 25.76 -1.50 13.51
C TYR A 462 26.33 -2.78 12.85
N GLY A 463 27.51 -2.70 12.23
CA GLY A 463 28.27 -3.87 11.77
C GLY A 463 27.94 -4.35 10.36
N PHE A 464 27.11 -3.62 9.61
CA PHE A 464 26.83 -3.96 8.22
C PHE A 464 28.00 -3.62 7.29
N GLN A 465 28.13 -4.39 6.22
CA GLN A 465 29.01 -4.13 5.08
C GLN A 465 28.20 -4.12 3.80
N LEU A 466 28.41 -3.09 2.98
CA LEU A 466 27.77 -2.99 1.67
C LEU A 466 28.41 -3.98 0.69
N GLU A 467 27.61 -4.91 0.15
CA GLU A 467 28.04 -5.82 -0.94
C GLU A 467 27.62 -5.29 -2.31
N ARG A 468 26.40 -4.75 -2.41
CA ARG A 468 25.82 -4.24 -3.67
C ARG A 468 25.03 -2.98 -3.41
N GLU A 469 25.08 -2.05 -4.36
CA GLU A 469 24.27 -0.83 -4.36
C GLU A 469 23.90 -0.48 -5.80
N LYS A 470 22.66 -0.04 -6.02
CA LYS A 470 22.22 0.60 -7.27
C LYS A 470 20.99 1.46 -7.01
N THR A 471 20.72 2.40 -7.91
CA THR A 471 19.47 3.16 -7.91
C THR A 471 18.50 2.52 -8.89
N ILE A 472 17.25 2.31 -8.47
CA ILE A 472 16.18 1.73 -9.28
C ILE A 472 15.06 2.75 -9.44
N GLU A 473 14.75 3.07 -10.69
CA GLU A 473 13.58 3.89 -11.01
C GLU A 473 12.31 3.05 -10.92
N THR A 474 11.34 3.50 -10.11
CA THR A 474 10.07 2.80 -9.91
C THR A 474 8.94 3.77 -9.55
N THR A 475 7.73 3.24 -9.40
CA THR A 475 6.54 3.93 -8.93
C THR A 475 5.97 3.26 -7.68
N TYR A 476 4.94 3.88 -7.09
CA TYR A 476 4.19 3.28 -5.98
C TYR A 476 2.69 3.50 -6.20
N THR A 477 1.93 2.42 -6.43
CA THR A 477 0.48 2.45 -6.70
C THR A 477 0.09 3.39 -7.84
N ALA A 478 0.97 3.57 -8.83
CA ALA A 478 0.77 4.57 -9.87
C ALA A 478 -0.26 4.14 -10.91
N ASN A 479 -1.14 5.07 -11.29
CA ASN A 479 -1.95 4.93 -12.48
C ASN A 479 -1.08 5.17 -13.71
N SER A 480 -0.64 4.10 -14.37
CA SER A 480 0.21 4.16 -15.57
C SER A 480 -0.38 4.95 -16.74
N ARG A 481 -1.70 5.17 -16.74
CA ARG A 481 -2.44 5.95 -17.76
C ARG A 481 -2.72 7.40 -17.34
N SER A 482 -2.31 7.80 -16.15
CA SER A 482 -2.47 9.18 -15.67
C SER A 482 -1.51 10.11 -16.41
N MET A 483 -1.96 11.33 -16.69
CA MET A 483 -1.15 12.43 -17.21
C MET A 483 -0.09 12.91 -16.19
N MET A 484 -0.31 12.65 -14.90
CA MET A 484 0.62 12.94 -13.81
C MET A 484 1.03 11.62 -13.14
N GLN A 485 2.32 11.35 -13.06
CA GLN A 485 2.87 10.16 -12.41
C GLN A 485 4.07 10.56 -11.54
N ASN A 486 4.07 10.11 -10.29
CA ASN A 486 5.22 10.25 -9.40
C ASN A 486 6.16 9.08 -9.61
N ARG A 487 7.46 9.36 -9.70
CA ARG A 487 8.51 8.34 -9.80
C ARG A 487 9.48 8.49 -8.63
N TYR A 488 9.99 7.36 -8.18
CA TYR A 488 11.00 7.26 -7.14
C TYR A 488 12.29 6.72 -7.75
N TYR A 489 13.41 7.31 -7.34
CA TYR A 489 14.75 6.77 -7.56
C TYR A 489 15.13 6.03 -6.28
N ALA A 490 14.63 4.80 -6.16
CA ALA A 490 14.78 3.99 -4.95
C ALA A 490 16.23 3.50 -4.81
N ALA A 491 16.75 3.57 -3.59
CA ALA A 491 18.04 3.01 -3.24
C ALA A 491 17.88 1.51 -3.02
N PHE A 492 18.57 0.70 -3.83
CA PHE A 492 18.68 -0.73 -3.65
C PHE A 492 20.05 -1.06 -3.08
N TRP A 493 20.10 -1.87 -2.03
CA TRP A 493 21.35 -2.43 -1.55
C TRP A 493 21.22 -3.83 -0.98
N THR A 494 22.37 -4.49 -0.92
CA THR A 494 22.59 -5.71 -0.16
C THR A 494 23.69 -5.44 0.83
N MET A 495 23.40 -5.63 2.12
CA MET A 495 24.38 -5.54 3.19
C MET A 495 24.50 -6.88 3.91
N THR A 496 25.70 -7.20 4.39
CA THR A 496 25.96 -8.37 5.24
C THR A 496 26.48 -7.95 6.60
N LYS A 497 26.11 -8.68 7.66
CA LYS A 497 26.57 -8.40 9.03
C LYS A 497 27.97 -8.99 9.23
N LYS A 498 28.94 -8.22 9.74
CA LYS A 498 30.24 -8.76 10.17
C LYS A 498 30.07 -9.63 11.42
N GLU A 499 30.88 -10.68 11.51
CA GLU A 499 31.11 -11.33 12.80
C GLU A 499 31.64 -10.31 13.81
N ALA A 500 31.00 -10.24 14.97
CA ALA A 500 31.59 -9.55 16.12
C ALA A 500 32.86 -10.30 16.50
N ILE A 501 34.04 -9.68 16.27
CA ILE A 501 35.31 -10.21 16.78
C ILE A 501 35.14 -10.30 18.29
N SER A 502 35.00 -11.52 18.80
CA SER A 502 34.84 -11.77 20.23
C SER A 502 36.04 -11.12 20.91
N LYS A 503 35.81 -10.02 21.63
CA LYS A 503 36.81 -9.46 22.54
C LYS A 503 37.08 -10.57 23.55
N LYS A 504 38.14 -11.35 23.33
CA LYS A 504 38.74 -12.16 24.38
C LYS A 504 38.93 -11.21 25.54
N ARG A 505 38.15 -11.43 26.62
CA ARG A 505 38.47 -10.90 27.93
C ARG A 505 39.88 -11.39 28.24
N GLU A 506 40.87 -10.57 27.94
CA GLU A 506 42.19 -10.71 28.53
C GLU A 506 41.97 -10.58 30.03
N THR A 507 41.94 -11.74 30.66
CA THR A 507 42.00 -11.87 32.11
C THR A 507 43.47 -11.65 32.43
N ILE A 508 43.78 -10.54 33.10
CA ILE A 508 45.02 -10.38 33.86
C ILE A 508 44.61 -10.05 35.28
#